data_AF-A0A840YQL0-F1
#
_entry.id   AF-A0A840YQL0-F1
#
_cell.length_a   1.000
_cell.length_b   1.000
_cell.length_c   1.000
_cell.angle_alpha   90.00
_cell.angle_beta   90.00
_cell.angle_gamma   90.00
#
_symmetry.space_group_name_H-M   'P 1'
#
loop_
_entity.id
_entity.type
_entity.pdbx_description
1 polymer ?
#
loop_
_entity_poly.entity_id
_entity_poly.type
_entity_poly.pdbx_seq_one_letter_code
_entity_poly.pdbx_strand_id
1 'polypeptide(L)'
;MVDARTFLIRSLRRVIAGGDMTNDELDAAIADPAQLRGAERKAWHGLSYWADDDDIRGKDPAYAPSRRRQLTDLLTDLEREDGN
;
A
#
# COMPACT_ATOMS: atom_id res chain seq x y z
N MET A 1 19.27 -2.94 5.10
CA MET A 1 17.88 -3.44 4.98
C MET A 1 17.00 -2.24 4.74
N VAL A 2 16.13 -2.29 3.73
CA VAL A 2 15.10 -1.25 3.58
C VAL A 2 14.12 -1.44 4.73
N ASP A 3 13.89 -0.36 5.45
CA ASP A 3 12.89 -0.30 6.51
C ASP A 3 11.50 -0.50 5.90
N ALA A 4 10.74 -1.49 6.42
CA ALA A 4 9.46 -1.91 5.86
C ALA A 4 8.47 -0.74 5.79
N ARG A 5 8.45 0.10 6.82
CA ARG A 5 7.66 1.31 6.86
C ARG A 5 8.05 2.31 5.78
N THR A 6 9.35 2.59 5.61
CA THR A 6 9.84 3.47 4.53
C THR A 6 9.45 2.95 3.14
N PHE A 7 9.49 1.63 2.94
CA PHE A 7 9.01 0.99 1.72
C PHE A 7 7.51 1.20 1.50
N LEU A 8 6.69 0.89 2.51
CA LEU A 8 5.23 1.05 2.45
C LEU A 8 4.82 2.49 2.13
N ILE A 9 5.45 3.49 2.77
CA ILE A 9 5.20 4.91 2.50
C ILE A 9 5.50 5.26 1.03
N ARG A 10 6.66 4.83 0.52
CA ARG A 10 7.05 5.08 -0.88
C ARG A 10 6.09 4.42 -1.86
N SER A 11 5.70 3.17 -1.58
CA SER A 11 4.77 2.39 -2.39
C SER A 11 3.36 2.99 -2.41
N LEU A 12 2.83 3.39 -1.26
CA LEU A 12 1.55 4.12 -1.18
C LEU A 12 1.59 5.42 -2.00
N ARG A 13 2.65 6.22 -1.85
CA ARG A 13 2.81 7.46 -2.61
C ARG A 13 2.89 7.21 -4.12
N ARG A 14 3.58 6.14 -4.55
CA ARG A 14 3.65 5.74 -5.97
C ARG A 14 2.26 5.43 -6.52
N VAL A 15 1.47 4.62 -5.82
CA VAL A 15 0.12 4.24 -6.26
C VAL A 15 -0.85 5.43 -6.29
N ILE A 16 -0.79 6.29 -5.27
CA ILE A 16 -1.60 7.51 -5.19
C ILE A 16 -1.28 8.47 -6.35
N ALA A 17 0.00 8.59 -6.72
CA ALA A 17 0.46 9.39 -7.86
C ALA A 17 0.08 8.81 -9.23
N GLY A 18 -0.58 7.65 -9.27
CA GLY A 18 -0.98 6.97 -10.50
C GLY A 18 0.01 5.93 -11.01
N GLY A 19 1.06 5.63 -10.23
CA GLY A 19 1.92 4.49 -10.47
C GLY A 19 1.22 3.17 -10.18
N ASP A 20 1.84 2.09 -10.66
CA ASP A 20 1.39 0.72 -10.42
C ASP A 20 2.34 -0.02 -9.46
N MET A 21 1.84 -1.08 -8.84
CA MET A 21 2.60 -1.94 -7.94
C MET A 21 2.02 -3.35 -7.98
N THR A 22 2.91 -4.34 -8.01
CA THR A 22 2.54 -5.76 -8.01
C THR A 22 2.71 -6.40 -6.63
N ASN A 23 2.01 -7.52 -6.38
CA ASN A 23 2.18 -8.29 -5.15
C ASN A 23 3.58 -8.91 -5.07
N ASP A 24 4.22 -9.22 -6.20
CA ASP A 24 5.60 -9.72 -6.24
C ASP A 24 6.60 -8.68 -5.72
N GLU A 25 6.47 -7.41 -6.14
CA GLU A 25 7.27 -6.30 -5.60
C GLU A 25 7.04 -6.11 -4.09
N LEU A 26 5.80 -6.34 -3.61
CA LEU A 26 5.44 -6.19 -2.20
C LEU A 26 6.04 -7.32 -1.34
N ASP A 27 5.93 -8.56 -1.79
CA ASP A 27 6.43 -9.77 -1.10
C ASP A 27 7.97 -9.81 -1.08
N ALA A 28 8.61 -9.42 -2.19
CA ALA A 28 10.06 -9.32 -2.27
C ALA A 28 10.65 -8.30 -1.26
N ALA A 29 9.91 -7.23 -0.97
CA ALA A 29 10.32 -6.23 0.00
C ALA A 29 9.96 -6.59 1.44
N ILE A 30 8.82 -7.25 1.65
CA ILE A 30 8.30 -7.64 2.97
C ILE A 30 7.93 -9.12 2.93
N ALA A 31 8.93 -9.96 3.19
CA ALA A 31 8.78 -11.42 3.16
C ALA A 31 7.93 -11.98 4.33
N ASP A 32 7.81 -11.25 5.44
CA ASP A 32 6.97 -11.66 6.59
C ASP A 32 6.02 -10.51 7.00
N PRO A 33 4.86 -10.38 6.32
CA PRO A 33 3.88 -9.36 6.68
C PRO A 33 3.22 -9.61 8.05
N ALA A 34 3.40 -10.80 8.64
CA ALA A 34 2.90 -11.12 9.97
C ALA A 34 3.70 -10.39 11.08
N GLN A 35 4.96 -9.99 10.83
CA GLN A 35 5.72 -9.13 11.73
C GLN A 35 5.19 -7.69 11.78
N LEU A 36 4.49 -7.21 10.74
CA LEU A 36 3.99 -5.84 10.68
C LEU A 36 2.91 -5.59 11.75
N ARG A 37 2.94 -4.39 12.35
CA ARG A 37 1.98 -3.98 13.38
C ARG A 37 1.30 -2.67 13.00
N GLY A 38 0.20 -2.36 13.69
CA GLY A 38 -0.50 -1.07 13.57
C GLY A 38 -0.84 -0.69 12.11
N ALA A 39 -0.48 0.52 11.72
CA ALA A 39 -0.68 1.06 10.37
C ALA A 39 0.19 0.38 9.32
N GLU A 40 1.37 -0.16 9.65
CA GLU A 40 2.21 -0.85 8.66
C GLU A 40 1.45 -2.06 8.08
N ARG A 41 0.82 -2.84 8.95
CA ARG A 41 0.04 -4.00 8.52
C ARG A 41 -1.16 -3.60 7.68
N LYS A 42 -1.87 -2.52 8.05
CA LYS A 42 -3.00 -2.02 7.27
C LYS A 42 -2.55 -1.49 5.90
N ALA A 43 -1.44 -0.76 5.87
CA ALA A 43 -0.84 -0.23 4.65
C ALA A 43 -0.42 -1.35 3.68
N TRP A 44 0.26 -2.37 4.20
CA TRP A 44 0.62 -3.57 3.43
C TRP A 44 -0.64 -4.25 2.86
N HIS A 45 -1.66 -4.45 3.70
CA HIS A 45 -2.90 -5.09 3.25
C HIS A 45 -3.64 -4.28 2.19
N GLY A 46 -3.64 -2.95 2.31
CA GLY A 46 -4.20 -2.03 1.31
C GLY A 46 -3.48 -2.10 -0.03
N LEU A 47 -2.14 -2.15 -0.02
CA LEU A 47 -1.32 -2.32 -1.22
C LEU A 47 -1.48 -3.70 -1.86
N SER A 48 -1.54 -4.76 -1.05
CA SER A 48 -1.72 -6.13 -1.54
C SER A 48 -3.05 -6.28 -2.28
N TYR A 49 -4.14 -5.71 -1.74
CA TYR A 49 -5.41 -5.66 -2.45
C TYR A 49 -5.33 -4.83 -3.73
N TRP A 50 -4.69 -3.66 -3.70
CA TRP A 50 -4.54 -2.84 -4.91
C TRP A 50 -3.82 -3.61 -6.04
N ALA A 51 -2.79 -4.38 -5.69
CA ALA A 51 -2.04 -5.20 -6.62
C ALA A 51 -2.83 -6.42 -7.15
N ASP A 52 -3.70 -7.00 -6.32
CA ASP A 52 -4.58 -8.12 -6.70
C ASP A 52 -5.77 -7.67 -7.57
N ASP A 53 -6.30 -6.47 -7.28
CA ASP A 53 -7.47 -5.89 -7.93
C ASP A 53 -7.19 -5.34 -9.35
N ASP A 54 -6.10 -5.74 -10.03
CA ASP A 54 -5.79 -5.31 -11.39
C ASP A 54 -6.93 -5.60 -12.39
N ASP A 55 -7.52 -6.80 -12.29
CA ASP A 55 -8.67 -7.20 -13.09
C ASP A 55 -9.90 -6.30 -12.82
N ILE A 56 -10.11 -5.89 -11.56
CA ILE A 56 -11.20 -4.97 -11.19
C ILE A 56 -10.92 -3.58 -11.74
N ARG A 57 -9.67 -3.09 -11.66
CA ARG A 57 -9.27 -1.78 -12.21
C ARG A 57 -9.43 -1.73 -13.74
N GLY A 58 -9.24 -2.86 -14.42
CA GLY A 58 -9.51 -2.98 -15.85
C GLY A 58 -10.99 -2.95 -16.21
N LYS A 59 -11.87 -3.40 -15.30
CA LYS A 59 -13.33 -3.48 -15.52
C LYS A 59 -14.10 -2.27 -15.01
N ASP A 60 -13.65 -1.66 -13.91
CA ASP A 60 -14.31 -0.56 -13.24
C ASP A 60 -13.38 0.65 -13.08
N PRO A 61 -13.54 1.69 -13.91
CA PRO A 61 -12.70 2.88 -13.85
C PRO A 61 -12.98 3.75 -12.61
N ALA A 62 -14.08 3.53 -11.89
CA ALA A 62 -14.44 4.25 -10.66
C ALA A 62 -13.84 3.61 -9.39
N TYR A 63 -13.36 2.37 -9.49
CA TYR A 63 -12.71 1.64 -8.41
C TYR A 63 -11.36 2.28 -8.04
N ALA A 64 -10.54 2.58 -9.06
CA ALA A 64 -9.20 3.15 -8.88
C ALA A 64 -9.19 4.45 -8.05
N PRO A 65 -10.01 5.49 -8.32
CA PRO A 65 -10.01 6.71 -7.52
C PRO A 65 -10.50 6.48 -6.08
N SER A 66 -11.50 5.62 -5.88
CA SER A 66 -12.01 5.26 -4.55
C SER A 66 -10.94 4.55 -3.71
N ARG A 67 -10.21 3.61 -4.32
CA ARG A 67 -9.15 2.88 -3.66
C ARG A 67 -7.94 3.76 -3.37
N ARG A 68 -7.55 4.67 -4.29
CA ARG A 68 -6.50 5.68 -4.02
C ARG A 68 -6.82 6.55 -2.82
N ARG A 69 -8.08 6.97 -2.65
CA ARG A 69 -8.49 7.75 -1.47
C ARG A 69 -8.30 6.96 -0.17
N GLN A 70 -8.63 5.67 -0.17
CA GLN A 70 -8.38 4.78 0.97
C GLN A 70 -6.87 4.63 1.26
N LEU A 71 -6.04 4.47 0.22
CA LEU A 71 -4.58 4.38 0.38
C LEU A 71 -3.97 5.68 0.93
N THR A 72 -4.53 6.85 0.59
CA THR A 72 -4.11 8.14 1.19
C THR A 72 -4.40 8.21 2.68
N ASP A 73 -5.52 7.66 3.14
CA ASP A 73 -5.86 7.61 4.57
C ASP A 73 -4.88 6.69 5.33
N LEU A 74 -4.58 5.52 4.76
CA LEU A 74 -3.56 4.60 5.28
C LEU A 74 -2.17 5.21 5.33
N LEU A 75 -1.79 5.99 4.30
CA LEU A 75 -0.53 6.73 4.28
C LEU A 75 -0.48 7.74 5.43
N THR A 76 -1.59 8.45 5.67
CA THR A 76 -1.67 9.44 6.76
C THR A 76 -1.58 8.77 8.14
N ASP A 77 -2.22 7.62 8.33
CA ASP A 77 -2.12 6.79 9.56
C ASP A 77 -0.66 6.35 9.79
N LEU A 78 -0.03 5.83 8.72
CA LEU A 78 1.34 5.33 8.74
C LEU A 78 2.38 6.44 9.02
N GLU A 79 2.19 7.63 8.44
CA GLU A 79 3.03 8.80 8.69
C GLU A 79 2.85 9.36 10.10
N ARG A 80 1.64 9.25 10.69
CA ARG A 80 1.37 9.72 12.06
C ARG A 80 1.98 8.83 13.14
N GLU A 81 2.04 7.52 12.92
CA GLU A 81 2.65 6.57 13.88
C GLU A 81 4.19 6.68 13.98
N ASP A 82 4.89 7.44 13.11
CA ASP A 82 6.32 7.75 13.28
C ASP A 82 6.63 8.75 14.39
N GLY A 83 5.63 9.58 14.71
CA GLY A 83 5.83 10.84 15.41
C GLY A 83 5.74 10.72 16.93
N ASN A 84 5.69 9.51 17.48
CA ASN A 84 5.52 9.26 18.91
C ASN A 84 6.68 8.43 19.47
#